data_AF-A0A511X0H0-F1
#
_entry.id   AF-A0A511X0H0-F1
#
_cell.length_a   1.000
_cell.length_b   1.000
_cell.length_c   1.000
_cell.angle_alpha   90.00
_cell.angle_beta   90.00
_cell.angle_gamma   90.00
#
_symmetry.space_group_name_H-M   'P 1'
#
loop_
_entity.id
_entity.type
_entity.pdbx_description
1 polymer ?
#
loop_
_entity_poly.entity_id
_entity_poly.type
_entity_poly.pdbx_seq_one_letter_code
_entity_poly.pdbx_strand_id
1 'polypeptide(L)'
;MNYKRKHWNQLLDDVMKGKVSTIYLTHKNRFIRFGFEWFSSFCKKFDCDVIVVNNEQLSPQEELVQDLIAIIHAFFSEFMDFENIKRS
;
A
#
# COMPACT_ATOMS: atom_id res chain seq x y z
N MET A 1 -2.35 7.47 0.33
CA MET A 1 -2.59 5.99 0.23
C MET A 1 -4.07 5.76 -0.05
N ASN A 2 -4.42 4.87 -0.98
CA ASN A 2 -5.83 4.59 -1.28
C ASN A 2 -6.30 3.36 -0.47
N TYR A 3 -6.78 3.59 0.76
CA TYR A 3 -7.33 2.52 1.62
C TYR A 3 -8.71 2.01 1.17
N LYS A 4 -9.32 2.66 0.16
CA LYS A 4 -10.53 2.18 -0.52
C LYS A 4 -10.22 1.24 -1.68
N ARG A 5 -8.94 0.83 -1.86
CA ARG A 5 -8.54 -0.13 -2.90
C ARG A 5 -9.38 -1.40 -2.76
N LYS A 6 -10.01 -1.80 -3.86
CA LYS A 6 -10.82 -3.01 -3.92
C LYS A 6 -10.03 -4.19 -3.33
N HIS A 7 -10.65 -4.95 -2.43
CA HIS A 7 -10.07 -6.10 -1.71
C HIS A 7 -9.05 -5.81 -0.60
N TRP A 8 -8.64 -4.56 -0.36
CA TRP A 8 -7.69 -4.23 0.72
C TRP A 8 -8.23 -4.61 2.11
N ASN A 9 -9.44 -4.15 2.44
CA ASN A 9 -10.07 -4.47 3.73
C ASN A 9 -10.39 -5.97 3.86
N GLN A 10 -10.77 -6.61 2.76
CA GLN A 10 -11.02 -8.06 2.75
C GLN A 10 -9.75 -8.86 3.08
N LEU A 11 -8.60 -8.45 2.55
CA LEU A 11 -7.32 -9.07 2.89
C LEU A 11 -7.01 -8.95 4.38
N LEU A 12 -7.22 -7.76 4.98
CA LEU A 12 -7.02 -7.56 6.41
C LEU A 12 -7.96 -8.44 7.24
N ASP A 13 -9.23 -8.53 6.84
CA ASP A 13 -10.21 -9.40 7.50
C ASP A 13 -9.83 -10.87 7.41
N ASP A 14 -9.32 -11.32 6.27
CA ASP A 14 -8.92 -12.72 6.09
C ASP A 14 -7.62 -13.06 6.85
N VAL A 15 -6.70 -12.10 6.99
CA VAL A 15 -5.54 -12.21 7.90
C VAL A 15 -6.02 -12.31 9.35
N MET A 16 -6.91 -11.42 9.81
CA MET A 16 -7.44 -11.45 11.18
C MET A 16 -8.22 -12.74 11.50
N LYS A 17 -8.89 -13.31 10.50
CA LYS A 17 -9.61 -14.59 10.62
C LYS A 17 -8.70 -15.82 10.52
N GLY A 18 -7.39 -15.64 10.37
CA GLY A 18 -6.43 -16.74 10.21
C GLY A 18 -6.58 -17.54 8.92
N LYS A 19 -7.24 -16.97 7.90
CA LYS A 19 -7.44 -17.64 6.60
C LYS A 19 -6.24 -17.51 5.67
N VAL A 20 -5.30 -16.64 6.02
CA VAL A 20 -4.10 -16.35 5.23
C VAL A 20 -2.89 -16.58 6.11
N SER A 21 -2.04 -17.53 5.73
CA SER A 21 -0.78 -17.83 6.42
C SER A 21 0.41 -17.09 5.82
N THR A 22 0.35 -16.72 4.54
CA THR A 22 1.48 -16.09 3.84
C THR A 22 1.00 -15.18 2.73
N ILE A 23 1.56 -13.97 2.68
CA ILE A 23 1.33 -12.98 1.63
C ILE A 23 2.61 -12.84 0.82
N TYR A 24 2.52 -13.10 -0.49
CA TYR A 24 3.62 -12.90 -1.42
C TYR A 24 3.47 -11.57 -2.15
N LEU A 25 4.50 -10.73 -2.07
CA LEU A 25 4.54 -9.41 -2.70
C LEU A 25 5.62 -9.39 -3.76
N THR A 26 5.29 -9.03 -5.00
CA THR A 26 6.29 -8.91 -6.07
C THR A 26 7.19 -7.68 -5.89
N HIS A 27 6.62 -6.56 -5.42
CA HIS A 27 7.37 -5.35 -5.07
C HIS A 27 6.75 -4.66 -3.85
N LYS A 28 7.57 -4.36 -2.85
CA LYS A 28 7.16 -3.67 -1.61
C LYS A 28 6.40 -2.37 -1.89
N ASN A 29 6.97 -1.49 -2.73
CA ASN A 29 6.47 -0.14 -2.96
C ASN A 29 5.17 -0.08 -3.79
N ARG A 30 4.88 -1.10 -4.61
CA ARG A 30 3.61 -1.19 -5.37
C ARG A 30 2.42 -1.63 -4.50
N PHE A 31 2.72 -2.39 -3.46
CA PHE A 31 1.72 -2.89 -2.54
C PHE A 31 1.43 -1.86 -1.43
N ILE A 32 2.47 -1.42 -0.72
CA ILE A 32 2.39 -0.47 0.39
C ILE A 32 3.57 0.51 0.30
N ARG A 33 3.27 1.77 -0.07
CA ARG A 33 4.28 2.85 -0.14
C ARG A 33 4.75 3.34 1.23
N PHE A 34 3.84 3.46 2.19
CA PHE A 34 4.14 3.88 3.57
C PHE A 34 3.57 2.88 4.58
N GLY A 35 4.24 2.68 5.71
CA GLY A 35 3.72 1.79 6.76
C GLY A 35 3.84 0.29 6.44
N PHE A 36 4.79 -0.10 5.57
CA PHE A 36 5.07 -1.53 5.33
C PHE A 36 5.49 -2.24 6.62
N GLU A 37 6.30 -1.61 7.46
CA GLU A 37 6.73 -2.19 8.73
C GLU A 37 5.54 -2.42 9.67
N TRP A 38 4.61 -1.45 9.72
CA TRP A 38 3.36 -1.60 10.46
C TRP A 38 2.53 -2.76 9.92
N PHE A 39 2.36 -2.85 8.59
CA PHE A 39 1.57 -3.91 7.96
C PHE A 39 2.18 -5.30 8.18
N SER A 40 3.50 -5.43 8.02
CA SER A 40 4.22 -6.68 8.28
C SER A 40 4.09 -7.09 9.74
N SER A 41 4.26 -6.13 10.66
CA SER A 41 4.05 -6.36 12.10
C SER A 41 2.61 -6.71 12.44
N PHE A 42 1.64 -6.15 11.73
CA PHE A 42 0.22 -6.47 11.86
C PHE A 42 -0.05 -7.91 11.43
N CYS A 43 0.36 -8.31 10.21
CA CYS A 43 0.19 -9.68 9.72
C CYS A 43 0.84 -10.71 10.64
N LYS A 44 2.04 -10.41 11.15
CA LYS A 44 2.77 -11.29 12.07
C LYS A 44 2.04 -11.55 13.39
N LYS A 45 1.18 -10.62 13.86
CA LYS A 45 0.35 -10.84 15.06
C LYS A 45 -0.73 -11.90 14.86
N PHE A 46 -1.05 -12.23 13.62
CA PHE A 46 -2.05 -13.21 13.23
C PHE A 46 -1.41 -14.40 12.50
N ASP A 47 -0.15 -14.71 12.80
CA ASP A 47 0.61 -15.82 12.21
C ASP A 47 0.65 -15.81 10.67
N CYS A 48 0.61 -14.61 10.08
CA CYS A 48 0.72 -14.40 8.65
C CYS A 48 2.08 -13.80 8.29
N ASP A 49 2.87 -14.52 7.50
CA ASP A 49 4.15 -14.04 6.99
C ASP A 49 3.96 -13.16 5.74
N VAL A 50 4.81 -12.14 5.58
CA VAL A 50 4.83 -11.31 4.37
C VAL A 50 6.19 -11.46 3.69
N ILE A 51 6.19 -12.10 2.52
CA ILE A 51 7.39 -12.44 1.76
C ILE A 51 7.44 -11.58 0.49
N VAL A 52 8.52 -10.83 0.32
CA VAL A 52 8.75 -10.06 -0.91
C VAL A 52 9.52 -10.92 -1.91
N VAL A 53 8.85 -11.40 -2.95
CA VAL A 53 9.42 -12.20 -4.04
C VAL A 53 9.90 -11.22 -5.10
N ASN A 54 11.18 -10.85 -5.03
CA ASN A 54 11.76 -9.87 -5.94
C ASN A 54 11.79 -10.43 -7.38
N ASN A 55 10.93 -9.92 -8.27
CA ASN A 55 10.82 -10.47 -9.63
C ASN A 55 11.22 -9.49 -10.74
N GLU A 56 11.60 -8.25 -10.41
CA GLU A 56 12.25 -7.30 -11.33
C GLU A 56 12.66 -6.06 -10.53
N GLN A 57 13.95 -5.72 -10.51
CA GLN A 57 14.42 -4.51 -9.83
C GLN A 57 14.24 -3.32 -10.77
N LEU A 58 13.31 -2.42 -10.45
CA LEU A 58 13.48 -1.03 -10.84
C LEU A 58 14.78 -0.53 -10.19
N SER A 59 15.52 0.31 -10.88
CA SER A 59 16.66 0.97 -10.25
C SER A 59 16.17 1.78 -9.05
N PRO A 60 16.99 1.95 -7.99
CA PRO A 60 16.61 2.76 -6.83
C PRO A 60 16.08 4.16 -7.20
N GLN A 61 16.58 4.73 -8.29
CA GLN A 61 16.16 6.03 -8.84
C GLN A 61 14.73 5.99 -9.38
N GLU A 62 14.36 4.95 -10.12
CA GLU A 62 13.01 4.79 -10.67
C GLU A 62 11.97 4.59 -9.55
N GLU A 63 12.31 3.86 -8.49
CA GLU A 63 11.45 3.73 -7.32
C GLU A 63 11.19 5.08 -6.66
N LEU A 64 12.24 5.89 -6.45
CA LEU A 64 12.12 7.23 -5.87
C LEU A 64 11.26 8.17 -6.73
N VAL A 65 11.44 8.14 -8.06
CA VAL A 65 10.62 8.95 -8.97
C VAL A 65 9.15 8.54 -8.88
N GLN A 66 8.87 7.24 -8.84
CA GLN A 66 7.51 6.73 -8.71
C GLN A 66 6.86 7.11 -7.38
N ASP A 67 7.63 7.11 -6.28
CA ASP A 67 7.13 7.54 -4.98
C ASP A 67 6.90 9.05 -4.92
N LEU A 68 7.74 9.86 -5.57
CA LEU A 68 7.51 11.30 -5.69
C LEU A 68 6.22 11.61 -6.49
N ILE A 69 6.02 10.95 -7.64
CA ILE A 69 4.81 11.10 -8.45
C ILE A 69 3.56 10.73 -7.62
N ALA A 70 3.66 9.70 -6.78
CA ALA A 70 2.57 9.29 -5.90
C ALA A 70 2.16 10.35 -4.89
N ILE A 71 3.16 10.97 -4.25
CA ILE A 71 2.98 12.00 -3.24
C ILE A 71 2.31 13.21 -3.90
N ILE A 72 2.87 13.66 -5.01
CA ILE A 72 2.34 14.79 -5.79
C ILE A 72 0.88 14.54 -6.18
N HIS A 73 0.57 13.35 -6.71
CA HIS A 73 -0.79 13.01 -7.10
C HIS A 73 -1.76 12.98 -5.90
N ALA A 74 -1.34 12.43 -4.77
CA ALA A 74 -2.16 12.41 -3.55
C ALA A 74 -2.49 13.82 -3.06
N PHE A 75 -1.49 14.71 -3.01
CA PHE A 75 -1.67 16.11 -2.62
C PHE A 75 -2.59 16.86 -3.58
N PHE A 76 -2.41 16.69 -4.90
CA PHE A 76 -3.27 17.35 -5.87
C PHE A 76 -4.72 16.85 -5.80
N SER A 77 -4.96 15.56 -5.59
CA SER A 77 -6.31 15.03 -5.43
C SER A 77 -7.03 15.69 -4.25
N GLU A 78 -6.36 15.79 -3.10
CA GLU A 78 -6.91 16.43 -1.90
C GLU A 78 -7.17 17.93 -2.11
N PHE A 79 -6.26 18.62 -2.80
CA PHE A 79 -6.43 20.03 -3.16
C PHE A 79 -7.62 20.26 -4.09
N MET A 80 -7.79 19.42 -5.12
CA MET A 80 -8.92 19.52 -6.06
C MET A 80 -10.25 19.26 -5.36
N ASP A 81 -10.30 18.28 -4.46
CA ASP A 81 -11.49 18.00 -3.64
C ASP A 81 -11.84 19.22 -2.76
N PHE A 82 -10.84 19.87 -2.16
CA PHE A 82 -11.03 21.09 -1.37
C PHE A 82 -11.59 22.27 -2.19
N GLU A 83 -11.07 22.50 -3.40
CA GLU A 83 -11.59 23.54 -4.31
C GLU A 83 -13.03 23.24 -4.78
N ASN A 84 -13.38 21.97 -4.97
CA ASN A 84 -14.74 21.58 -5.31
C ASN A 84 -15.74 21.86 -4.17
N ILE A 85 -15.34 21.63 -2.92
CA ILE A 85 -16.17 21.94 -1.73
C ILE A 85 -16.39 23.46 -1.58
N LYS A 86 -15.40 24.29 -1.94
CA LYS A 86 -15.57 25.75 -1.92
C LYS A 86 -16.53 26.29 -2.98
N ARG A 87 -16.75 25.54 -4.07
CA ARG A 87 -17.64 25.93 -5.17
C ARG A 87 -19.07 25.42 -5.02
N SER A 88 -19.35 24.54 -4.05
CA SER A 88 -20.69 24.04 -3.69
C SER A 88 -21.29 24.83 -2.54
#